data_AF-A0A7Y3F8B1-F1
#
_entry.id   AF-A0A7Y3F8B1-F1
#
_cell.length_a   1.000
_cell.length_b   1.000
_cell.length_c   1.000
_cell.angle_alpha   90.00
_cell.angle_beta   90.00
_cell.angle_gamma   90.00
#
_symmetry.space_group_name_H-M   'P 1'
#
loop_
_entity.id
_entity.type
_entity.pdbx_description
1 polymer ?
#
loop_
_entity_poly.entity_id
_entity_poly.type
_entity_poly.pdbx_seq_one_letter_code
_entity_poly.pdbx_strand_id
1 'polypeptide(L)' 'MSDQVCPECGASDFIEIDLTLSDQTGITFCSCHRCENRWWNKEGKPMPLKDVLKLARKTKA' A
#
# COMPACT_ATOMS: atom_id res chain seq x y z
N MET A 1 12.80 8.72 10.99
CA MET A 1 12.38 7.33 10.78
C MET A 1 10.87 7.35 10.82
N SER A 2 10.21 6.89 9.76
CA SER A 2 8.75 6.85 9.73
C SER A 2 8.33 5.66 10.58
N ASP A 3 7.82 5.90 11.79
CA ASP A 3 7.26 4.87 12.67
C ASP A 3 5.91 4.39 12.11
N GLN A 4 5.97 3.73 10.95
CA GLN A 4 4.82 3.09 10.36
C GLN A 4 4.54 1.81 11.16
N VAL A 5 3.28 1.62 11.53
CA VAL A 5 2.78 0.44 12.23
C VAL A 5 1.56 -0.09 11.49
N CYS A 6 1.22 -1.37 11.72
CA CYS A 6 0.00 -1.93 11.19
C CYS A 6 -1.21 -1.15 11.74
N PRO A 7 -2.09 -0.60 10.88
CA PRO A 7 -3.23 0.19 11.33
C PRO A 7 -4.29 -0.65 12.06
N GLU A 8 -4.24 -1.99 11.91
CA GLU A 8 -5.21 -2.91 12.51
C GLU A 8 -4.78 -3.39 13.91
N CYS A 9 -3.52 -3.80 14.07
CA CYS A 9 -3.03 -4.42 15.30
C CYS A 9 -1.89 -3.66 15.99
N GLY A 10 -1.40 -2.56 15.40
CA GLY A 10 -0.31 -1.75 15.95
C GLY A 10 1.08 -2.39 15.87
N ALA A 11 1.24 -3.56 15.24
CA ALA A 11 2.53 -4.21 15.11
C ALA A 11 3.46 -3.48 14.13
N SER A 12 4.75 -3.39 14.45
CA SER A 12 5.80 -2.92 13.55
C SER A 12 6.39 -4.03 12.66
N ASP A 13 5.92 -5.27 12.83
CA ASP A 13 6.33 -6.42 12.01
C ASP A 13 5.41 -6.56 10.78
N PHE A 14 5.85 -5.95 9.69
CA PHE A 14 5.21 -6.01 8.38
C PHE A 14 6.27 -5.85 7.28
N ILE A 15 5.94 -6.33 6.09
CA ILE A 15 6.72 -6.04 4.88
C ILE A 15 6.18 -4.80 4.18
N GLU A 16 7.07 -4.11 3.48
CA GLU A 16 6.78 -2.94 2.66
C GLU A 16 7.40 -3.17 1.28
N ILE A 17 6.59 -3.02 0.22
CA ILE A 17 7.01 -3.22 -1.17
C ILE A 17 6.60 -2.00 -1.97
N ASP A 18 7.59 -1.30 -2.52
CA ASP A 18 7.37 -0.19 -3.46
C ASP A 18 7.06 -0.72 -4.86
N LEU A 19 6.01 -0.17 -5.45
CA LEU A 19 5.47 -0.54 -6.75
C LEU A 19 5.28 0.71 -7.59
N THR A 20 5.73 0.67 -8.84
CA THR A 20 5.45 1.72 -9.83
C THR A 20 4.41 1.21 -10.80
N LEU A 21 3.26 1.87 -10.85
CA LEU A 21 2.18 1.54 -11.79
C LEU A 21 2.50 2.06 -13.20
N SER A 22 1.73 1.60 -14.20
CA SER A 22 1.95 1.94 -15.61
C SER A 22 1.83 3.43 -15.93
N ASP A 23 1.09 4.18 -15.13
CA ASP A 23 0.93 5.63 -15.21
C ASP A 23 2.05 6.40 -14.47
N GLN A 24 3.14 5.71 -14.09
CA GLN A 24 4.23 6.21 -13.26
C GLN A 24 3.83 6.55 -11.82
N THR A 25 2.60 6.21 -11.38
CA THR A 25 2.22 6.39 -9.98
C THR A 25 2.99 5.41 -9.09
N GLY A 26 3.77 5.95 -8.15
CA GLY A 26 4.37 5.17 -7.07
C GLY A 26 3.35 4.87 -5.98
N ILE A 27 3.21 3.59 -5.63
CA ILE A 27 2.42 3.11 -4.49
C ILE A 27 3.27 2.15 -3.67
N THR A 28 2.92 2.02 -2.40
CA THR A 28 3.57 1.10 -1.49
C THR A 28 2.54 0.11 -0.98
N PHE A 29 2.85 -1.18 -1.11
CA PHE A 29 2.07 -2.27 -0.55
C PHE A 29 2.65 -2.68 0.80
N CYS A 30 1.80 -2.79 1.82
CA CYS A 30 2.20 -3.26 3.14
C CYS A 30 1.38 -4.49 3.54
N SER A 31 2.05 -5.46 4.17
CA SER A 31 1.40 -6.68 4.69
C SER A 31 1.94 -7.02 6.07
N CYS A 32 1.06 -7.04 7.08
CA CYS A 32 1.45 -7.40 8.44
C CYS A 32 1.61 -8.91 8.59
N HIS A 33 2.70 -9.34 9.24
CA HIS A 33 2.91 -10.75 9.55
C HIS A 33 2.06 -11.25 10.72
N ARG A 34 1.56 -10.34 11.58
CA ARG A 34 0.82 -10.72 12.81
C ARG A 34 -0.67 -10.95 12.59
N CYS A 35 -1.34 -10.03 11.89
CA CYS A 35 -2.79 -10.09 11.68
C CYS A 35 -3.16 -10.24 10.20
N GLU A 36 -2.17 -10.38 9.31
CA GLU A 36 -2.37 -10.52 7.86
C GLU A 36 -3.12 -9.35 7.19
N ASN A 37 -3.28 -8.23 7.92
CA ASN A 37 -3.85 -7.03 7.36
C ASN A 37 -2.96 -6.51 6.24
N ARG A 38 -3.60 -6.09 5.15
CA ARG A 38 -2.95 -5.58 3.95
C ARG A 38 -3.47 -4.18 3.68
N TRP A 39 -2.56 -3.24 3.54
CA TRP A 39 -2.90 -1.85 3.26
C TRP A 39 -1.96 -1.27 2.22
N TRP A 40 -2.34 -0.11 1.71
CA TRP A 40 -1.63 0.55 0.64
C TRP A 40 -1.36 1.98 1.05
N ASN A 41 -0.22 2.51 0.63
CA ASN A 41 0.12 3.90 0.77
C ASN A 41 0.47 4.49 -0.60
N LYS A 42 0.25 5.79 -0.77
CA LYS A 42 0.82 6.58 -1.86
C LYS A 42 1.55 7.74 -1.24
N GLU A 43 2.86 7.84 -1.50
CA GLU A 43 3.71 8.90 -0.95
C GLU A 43 3.59 8.99 0.58
N GLY A 44 3.54 7.83 1.26
CA GLY A 44 3.40 7.74 2.72
C GLY A 44 1.99 8.00 3.27
N LYS A 45 0.97 8.23 2.41
CA LYS A 45 -0.42 8.43 2.84
C LYS A 45 -1.27 7.17 2.61
N PRO A 46 -2.11 6.75 3.58
CA PRO A 46 -3.01 5.62 3.41
C PRO A 46 -3.92 5.77 2.18
N MET A 47 -3.99 4.70 1.39
CA MET A 47 -4.81 4.61 0.19
C MET A 47 -5.79 3.43 0.30
N PRO A 48 -7.10 3.65 0.08
CA PRO A 48 -8.06 2.57 -0.01
C PRO A 48 -7.80 1.65 -1.20
N LEU A 49 -8.02 0.34 -1.04
CA LEU A 49 -7.88 -0.66 -2.11
C LEU A 49 -8.66 -0.28 -3.38
N LYS A 50 -9.87 0.28 -3.23
CA LYS A 50 -10.70 0.74 -4.38
C LYS A 50 -9.97 1.73 -5.27
N ASP A 51 -9.11 2.58 -4.72
CA ASP A 51 -8.42 3.62 -5.45
C ASP A 51 -7.13 3.06 -6.08
N VAL A 52 -6.45 2.13 -5.39
CA VAL A 52 -5.37 1.32 -5.98
C VAL A 52 -5.87 0.57 -7.22
N LEU A 53 -7.02 -0.10 -7.13
CA LEU A 53 -7.60 -0.82 -8.26
C LEU A 53 -7.98 0.10 -9.43
N LYS A 54 -8.43 1.33 -9.16
CA LYS A 54 -8.68 2.33 -10.23
C LYS A 54 -7.39 2.74 -10.92
N LEU A 55 -6.29 2.94 -10.18
CA LEU A 55 -4.98 3.29 -10.75
C LEU A 55 -4.37 2.12 -11.53
N ALA A 56 -4.52 0.89 -11.03
CA ALA A 56 -4.00 -0.31 -11.68
C ALA A 56 -4.79 -0.73 -12.93
N ARG A 57 -6.03 -0.24 -13.09
CA ARG A 57 -6.81 -0.48 -14.32
C ARG A 57 -6.10 0.21 -15.48
N LYS A 58 -5.52 -0.60 -16.39
CA LYS A 58 -5.18 -0.13 -17.72
C LYS A 58 -6.45 0.42 -18.38
N THR A 59 -6.53 1.74 -18.50
CA THR A 59 -7.38 2.35 -19.51
C THR A 59 -6.87 1.83 -20.84
N LYS A 60 -7.62 0.91 -21.47
CA LYS A 60 -7.36 0.56 -22.86
C LYS A 60 -7.55 1.86 -23.65
N ALA A 61 -6.46 2.40 -24.18
CA ALA A 61 -6.51 3.40 -25.24
C ALA A 61 -7.11 2.77 -26.50
#